data_AF-A0A2V6BJ17-F1
#
_entry.id   AF-A0A2V6BJ17-F1
#
_cell.length_a   1.000
_cell.length_b   1.000
_cell.length_c   1.000
_cell.angle_alpha   90.00
_cell.angle_beta   90.00
_cell.angle_gamma   90.00
#
_symmetry.space_group_name_H-M   'P 1'
#
loop_
_entity.id
_entity.type
_entity.pdbx_description
1 polymer ?
#
loop_
_entity_poly.entity_id
_entity_poly.type
_entity_poly.pdbx_seq_one_letter_code
_entity_poly.pdbx_strand_id
1 'polypeptide(L)' 'VERAVLMSQDRQIRAADLGLTSTGPESRSLEEMSLEEVEAFLIKKALARNDGNARKAAEALGLSRSAFYRRLQQYGL' A
#
# COMPACT_ATOMS: atom_id res chain seq x y z
N VAL A 1 -41.30 0.10 -8.48
CA VAL A 1 -41.36 1.38 -9.23
C VAL A 1 -40.77 2.42 -8.29
N GLU A 2 -39.43 2.51 -8.26
CA GLU A 2 -38.65 3.50 -9.03
C GLU A 2 -38.55 4.83 -8.25
N ARG A 3 -37.41 5.07 -7.60
CA ARG A 3 -36.25 5.84 -8.09
C ARG A 3 -36.35 7.33 -7.70
N ALA A 4 -35.42 7.74 -6.84
CA ALA A 4 -34.58 8.93 -7.02
C ALA A 4 -33.46 8.82 -5.96
N VAL A 5 -32.36 8.13 -6.27
CA VAL A 5 -31.12 8.77 -6.75
C VAL A 5 -30.63 9.81 -5.73
N LEU A 6 -30.11 9.31 -4.61
CA LEU A 6 -29.31 10.13 -3.72
C LEU A 6 -27.91 10.21 -4.33
N MET A 7 -27.64 11.38 -4.91
CA MET A 7 -26.30 11.83 -5.29
C MET A 7 -25.39 11.76 -4.06
N SER A 8 -24.46 10.82 -4.04
CA SER A 8 -23.26 10.93 -3.21
C SER A 8 -22.11 10.35 -4.02
N GLN A 9 -21.45 11.25 -4.74
CA GLN A 9 -20.13 11.00 -5.30
C GLN A 9 -19.19 10.71 -4.13
N ASP A 10 -18.41 9.64 -4.28
CA ASP A 10 -17.27 9.28 -3.44
C ASP A 10 -17.55 8.79 -2.02
N ARG A 11 -18.15 7.60 -1.94
CA ARG A 11 -18.17 6.78 -0.72
C ARG A 11 -16.79 6.17 -0.44
N GLN A 12 -15.76 6.99 -0.26
CA GLN A 12 -14.50 6.54 0.30
C GLN A 12 -14.64 6.48 1.82
N ILE A 13 -14.81 5.29 2.35
CA ILE A 13 -14.74 5.04 3.80
C ILE A 13 -13.29 5.29 4.23
N ARG A 14 -13.05 6.32 5.03
CA ARG A 14 -11.73 6.65 5.56
C ARG A 14 -11.46 5.79 6.79
N ALA A 15 -10.19 5.52 7.09
CA ALA A 15 -9.81 4.73 8.27
C ALA A 15 -10.38 5.30 9.59
N ALA A 16 -10.58 6.62 9.64
CA ALA A 16 -11.22 7.32 10.76
C ALA A 16 -12.71 6.95 10.95
N ASP A 17 -13.42 6.56 9.89
CA ASP A 17 -14.83 6.17 9.93
C ASP A 17 -15.02 4.75 10.49
N LEU A 18 -13.93 3.97 10.61
CA LEU A 18 -13.96 2.58 11.07
C LEU A 18 -13.59 2.41 12.56
N GLY A 19 -13.40 3.51 13.31
CA GLY A 19 -13.02 3.44 14.73
C GLY A 19 -11.71 2.69 14.99
N LEU A 20 -10.89 2.49 13.95
CA LEU A 20 -9.59 1.87 14.07
C LEU A 20 -8.66 2.94 14.62
N THR A 21 -8.41 2.92 15.92
CA THR A 21 -7.22 3.56 16.51
C THR A 21 -6.00 2.84 15.93
N SER A 22 -5.64 3.20 14.70
CA SER A 22 -4.41 2.77 14.07
C SER A 22 -3.31 3.61 14.70
N THR A 23 -2.83 3.16 15.86
CA THR A 23 -1.53 3.54 16.43
C THR A 23 -0.39 2.95 15.57
N GLY A 24 -0.48 3.17 14.26
CA GLY A 24 0.58 2.94 13.30
C GLY A 24 1.42 4.21 13.20
N PRO A 25 2.72 4.10 12.90
CA PRO A 25 3.60 5.26 12.80
C PRO A 25 2.96 6.26 11.83
N GLU A 26 2.95 7.54 12.22
CA GLU A 26 2.37 8.63 11.43
C GLU A 26 2.65 8.38 9.96
N SER A 27 1.59 8.13 9.21
CA SER A 27 1.68 7.90 7.78
C SER A 27 2.13 9.21 7.16
N ARG A 28 3.44 9.40 7.00
CA ARG A 28 4.00 10.43 6.12
C ARG A 28 3.23 10.36 4.80
N SER A 29 2.77 11.51 4.33
CA SER A 29 2.04 11.53 3.07
C SER A 29 2.96 10.99 1.98
N LEU A 30 2.43 10.17 1.07
CA LEU A 30 3.21 9.66 -0.08
C LEU A 30 3.79 10.83 -0.89
N GLU A 31 3.16 12.00 -0.83
CA GLU A 31 3.55 13.25 -1.50
C GLU A 31 4.81 13.89 -0.88
N GLU A 32 5.14 13.56 0.37
CA GLU A 32 6.30 14.08 1.09
C GLU A 32 7.49 13.12 1.05
N MET A 33 7.28 11.91 0.53
CA MET A 33 8.29 10.85 0.46
C MET A 33 9.13 10.97 -0.81
N SER A 34 10.43 10.67 -0.70
CA SER A 34 11.26 10.48 -1.88
C SER A 34 10.81 9.24 -2.68
N LEU A 35 11.22 9.15 -3.95
CA LEU A 35 10.90 7.98 -4.78
C LEU A 35 11.42 6.68 -4.14
N GLU A 36 12.62 6.73 -3.55
CA GLU A 36 13.24 5.61 -2.84
C GLU A 36 12.43 5.22 -1.60
N GLU A 37 11.94 6.20 -0.84
CA GLU A 37 11.10 5.95 0.33
C GLU A 37 9.76 5.32 -0.07
N VAL A 38 9.11 5.84 -1.12
CA VAL A 38 7.85 5.28 -1.66
C VAL A 38 8.08 3.85 -2.11
N GLU A 39 9.16 3.58 -2.82
CA GLU A 39 9.48 2.26 -3.31
C GLU A 39 9.73 1.25 -2.17
N ALA A 40 10.56 1.62 -1.18
CA ALA A 40 10.81 0.78 -0.01
C ALA A 40 9.52 0.53 0.79
N PHE A 41 8.66 1.54 0.94
CA PHE A 41 7.37 1.40 1.58
C PHE A 41 6.45 0.42 0.85
N LEU A 42 6.36 0.51 -0.49
CA LEU A 42 5.55 -0.39 -1.30
C LEU A 42 6.05 -1.83 -1.24
N ILE A 43 7.38 -2.04 -1.23
CA ILE A 43 7.98 -3.37 -1.05
C ILE A 43 7.61 -3.97 0.31
N LYS A 44 7.76 -3.22 1.40
CA LYS A 44 7.35 -3.66 2.75
C LYS A 44 5.86 -4.01 2.80
N LYS A 45 5.02 -3.14 2.24
CA LYS A 45 3.57 -3.32 2.21
C LYS A 45 3.17 -4.54 1.39
N ALA A 46 3.83 -4.79 0.27
CA ALA A 46 3.60 -5.97 -0.56
C ALA A 46 4.00 -7.26 0.16
N LEU A 47 5.13 -7.27 0.87
CA LEU A 47 5.54 -8.42 1.70
C LEU A 47 4.54 -8.69 2.81
N ALA A 48 4.14 -7.67 3.56
CA ALA A 48 3.18 -7.81 4.66
C ALA A 48 1.82 -8.37 4.17
N ARG A 49 1.34 -7.90 3.00
CA ARG A 49 0.10 -8.39 2.38
C ARG A 49 0.16 -9.83 1.87
N ASN A 50 1.36 -10.35 1.66
CA ASN A 50 1.59 -11.68 1.10
C ASN A 50 2.28 -12.61 2.10
N ASP A 51 2.16 -12.34 3.41
CA ASP A 51 2.72 -13.15 4.49
C ASP A 51 4.25 -13.40 4.33
N GLY A 52 4.98 -12.38 3.87
CA GLY A 52 6.42 -12.47 3.61
C GLY A 52 6.79 -13.25 2.35
N ASN A 53 5.82 -13.70 1.54
CA ASN A 53 6.10 -14.40 0.29
C ASN A 53 6.63 -13.43 -0.78
N ALA A 54 7.94 -13.35 -0.90
CA ALA A 54 8.65 -12.47 -1.82
C ALA A 54 8.24 -12.68 -3.29
N ARG A 55 7.93 -13.91 -3.71
CA ARG A 55 7.49 -14.19 -5.08
C ARG A 55 6.14 -13.53 -5.36
N LYS A 56 5.16 -13.77 -4.49
CA LYS A 56 3.82 -13.17 -4.64
C LYS A 56 3.86 -11.65 -4.50
N ALA A 57 4.71 -11.13 -3.61
CA ALA A 57 4.92 -9.69 -3.46
C ALA A 57 5.51 -9.06 -4.74
N ALA A 58 6.49 -9.71 -5.38
CA ALA A 58 7.05 -9.25 -6.65
C ALA A 58 6.00 -9.26 -7.77
N GLU A 59 5.22 -10.33 -7.89
CA GLU A 59 4.13 -10.45 -8.86
C GLU A 59 3.07 -9.35 -8.65
N ALA A 60 2.70 -9.07 -7.39
CA ALA A 60 1.74 -8.01 -7.05
C ALA A 60 2.23 -6.59 -7.37
N LEU A 61 3.56 -6.37 -7.38
CA LEU A 61 4.17 -5.10 -7.79
C LEU A 61 4.49 -5.04 -9.29
N GLY A 62 4.20 -6.09 -10.06
CA GLY A 62 4.53 -6.16 -11.48
C GLY A 62 6.04 -6.26 -11.75
N LEU A 63 6.81 -6.78 -10.79
CA LEU A 63 8.26 -6.89 -10.89
C LEU A 63 8.68 -8.32 -11.18
N SER A 64 9.76 -8.45 -11.95
CA SER A 64 10.47 -9.72 -12.00
C SER A 64 11.06 -10.05 -10.63
N ARG A 65 11.21 -11.35 -10.34
CA ARG A 65 11.83 -11.82 -9.09
C ARG A 65 13.21 -11.19 -8.88
N SER A 66 14.05 -11.14 -9.91
CA SER A 66 15.39 -10.55 -9.82
C SER A 66 15.37 -9.06 -9.53
N ALA A 67 14.45 -8.29 -10.14
CA ALA A 67 14.32 -6.86 -9.85
C ALA A 67 13.89 -6.62 -8.39
N PHE A 68 12.93 -7.42 -7.91
CA PHE A 68 12.45 -7.33 -6.53
C PHE A 68 13.56 -7.59 -5.50
N TYR A 69 14.32 -8.69 -5.66
CA TYR A 69 15.41 -9.01 -4.73
C TYR A 69 16.54 -7.98 -4.74
N ARG A 70 16.88 -7.38 -5.89
CA ARG A 70 17.86 -6.28 -5.93
C ARG A 70 17.40 -5.09 -5.10
N ARG A 71 16.12 -4.71 -5.21
CA ARG A 71 15.55 -3.61 -4.44
C ARG A 71 15.50 -3.94 -2.94
N LEU A 72 15.14 -5.18 -2.61
CA LEU A 72 15.18 -5.67 -1.23
C LEU A 72 16.58 -5.48 -0.61
N GLN A 73 17.63 -5.89 -1.33
CA GLN A 73 19.02 -5.69 -0.91
C GLN A 73 19.41 -4.21 -0.84
N GLN A 74 19.02 -3.40 -1.84
CA GLN A 74 19.31 -1.97 -1.90
C GLN A 74 18.73 -1.21 -0.70
N TYR A 75 17.57 -1.63 -0.20
CA TYR A 75 16.90 -1.01 0.95
C TYR A 75 17.16 -1.72 2.29
N GLY A 76 17.95 -2.79 2.30
CA GLY A 76 18.27 -3.54 3.51
C GLY A 76 17.04 -4.20 4.17
N LEU A 77 16.13 -4.73 3.34
CA LEU A 77 14.87 -5.36 3.78
C LEU A 77 14.93 -6.89 3.78
#